data_AF-A0A382A8B0-F1
#
_entry.id   AF-A0A382A8B0-F1
#
_cell.length_a   1.000
_cell.length_b   1.000
_cell.length_c   1.000
_cell.angle_alpha   90.00
_cell.angle_beta   90.00
_cell.angle_gamma   90.00
#
_symmetry.space_group_name_H-M   'P 1'
#
loop_
_entity.id
_entity.type
_entity.pdbx_description
1 polymer ?
#
loop_
_entity_poly.entity_id
_entity_poly.type
_entity_poly.pdbx_seq_one_letter_code
_entity_poly.pdbx_strand_id
1 'polypeptide(L)'
;NRNRIFDFIEKHTLENLVVLTGDIHSSWALDVPRDPWGAYDSTTGLGSLAVEFVTPAVSSPSQFTTRPEEADAAHQARMAASPHLKFVDQVHRGYFVLDITPERAQADWYFVSTVATRSDEQRFIRGFYTSAGSNHLREATRPIASRPDAPPLAP
;
A
#
# COMPACT_ATOMS: atom_id res chain seq x y z
N ASN A 1 -11.27 19.38 -0.91
CA ASN A 1 -11.38 18.43 -2.04
C ASN A 1 -11.61 16.98 -1.60
N ARG A 2 -10.84 16.38 -0.67
CA ARG A 2 -11.09 15.02 -0.14
C ARG A 2 -12.55 14.75 0.27
N ASN A 3 -13.13 15.65 1.07
CA ASN A 3 -14.53 15.49 1.50
C ASN A 3 -15.51 15.39 0.33
N ARG A 4 -15.32 16.13 -0.77
CA ARG A 4 -16.19 16.02 -1.95
C ARG A 4 -16.16 14.63 -2.59
N ILE A 5 -15.00 13.96 -2.56
CA ILE A 5 -14.86 12.58 -3.06
C ILE A 5 -15.59 11.63 -2.12
N PHE A 6 -15.43 11.79 -0.81
CA PHE A 6 -16.14 10.96 0.18
C PHE A 6 -17.65 11.15 0.14
N ASP A 7 -18.10 12.40 0.01
CA ASP A 7 -19.52 12.72 -0.12
C ASP A 7 -20.10 12.03 -1.37
N PHE A 8 -19.33 11.94 -2.46
CA PHE A 8 -19.74 11.22 -3.67
C PHE A 8 -19.79 9.70 -3.47
N ILE A 9 -18.76 9.11 -2.84
CA ILE A 9 -18.72 7.67 -2.53
C ILE A 9 -19.92 7.27 -1.67
N GLU A 10 -20.16 7.99 -0.58
CA GLU A 10 -21.24 7.70 0.35
C GLU A 10 -22.62 7.93 -0.29
N LYS A 11 -22.80 9.05 -1.00
CA LYS A 11 -24.07 9.38 -1.68
C LYS A 11 -24.48 8.31 -2.70
N HIS A 12 -23.50 7.72 -3.39
CA HIS A 12 -23.75 6.73 -4.43
C HIS A 12 -23.51 5.29 -3.97
N THR A 13 -23.20 5.10 -2.68
CA THR A 13 -22.89 3.79 -2.09
C THR A 13 -21.86 3.03 -2.94
N LEU A 14 -20.81 3.74 -3.36
CA LEU A 14 -19.76 3.14 -4.17
C LEU A 14 -18.94 2.19 -3.31
N GLU A 15 -18.74 1.00 -3.83
CA GLU A 15 -17.86 -0.01 -3.27
C GLU A 15 -16.65 -0.23 -4.19
N ASN A 16 -15.63 -0.91 -3.68
CA ASN A 16 -14.44 -1.33 -4.44
C ASN A 16 -13.56 -0.17 -4.91
N LEU A 17 -13.50 0.92 -4.14
CA LEU A 17 -12.58 2.01 -4.46
C LEU A 17 -11.16 1.67 -4.00
N VAL A 18 -10.24 1.65 -4.96
CA VAL A 18 -8.80 1.49 -4.75
C VAL A 18 -8.10 2.78 -5.18
N VAL A 19 -7.28 3.34 -4.30
CA VAL A 19 -6.46 4.51 -4.57
C VAL A 19 -5.01 4.08 -4.71
N LEU A 20 -4.35 4.51 -5.79
CA LEU A 20 -2.93 4.27 -6.03
C LEU A 20 -2.20 5.60 -5.94
N THR A 21 -1.19 5.68 -5.09
CA THR A 21 -0.38 6.90 -4.92
C THR A 21 1.11 6.60 -4.86
N GLY A 22 1.89 7.67 -4.95
CA GLY A 22 3.35 7.68 -4.87
C GLY A 22 3.80 9.01 -4.28
N ASP A 23 4.73 9.71 -4.93
CA ASP A 23 5.27 11.04 -4.55
C ASP A 23 6.10 11.06 -3.26
N ILE A 24 5.63 10.47 -2.17
CA ILE A 24 6.29 10.52 -0.85
C ILE A 24 7.49 9.55 -0.69
N HIS A 25 7.93 8.94 -1.78
CA HIS A 25 9.10 8.06 -1.89
C HIS A 25 9.16 6.92 -0.85
N SER A 26 8.01 6.43 -0.39
CA SER A 26 7.92 5.42 0.67
C SER A 26 6.70 4.53 0.44
N SER A 27 6.71 3.34 1.02
CA SER A 27 5.66 2.33 0.84
C SER A 27 4.64 2.42 1.95
N TRP A 28 3.36 2.35 1.62
CA TRP A 28 2.28 2.36 2.61
C TRP A 28 1.08 1.54 2.13
N ALA A 29 0.38 0.92 3.08
CA ALA A 29 -0.92 0.31 2.84
C ALA A 29 -1.91 0.82 3.88
N LEU A 30 -3.03 1.40 3.44
CA LEU A 30 -3.99 2.04 4.33
C LEU A 30 -5.44 1.64 4.02
N ASP A 31 -6.23 1.50 5.07
CA ASP A 31 -7.67 1.71 4.97
C ASP A 31 -7.97 3.21 4.89
N VAL A 32 -9.03 3.60 4.20
CA VAL A 32 -9.38 5.01 3.97
C VAL A 32 -10.76 5.31 4.57
N PRO A 33 -10.88 5.40 5.89
CA PRO A 33 -12.09 5.91 6.52
C PRO A 33 -12.19 7.43 6.38
N ARG A 34 -13.42 7.94 6.52
CA ARG A 34 -13.65 9.40 6.58
C ARG A 34 -12.89 10.03 7.75
N ASP A 35 -13.09 9.44 8.93
CA ASP A 35 -12.40 9.77 10.17
C ASP A 35 -11.77 8.51 10.78
N PRO A 36 -10.45 8.33 10.68
CA PRO A 36 -9.79 7.15 11.21
C PRO A 36 -9.73 7.08 12.74
N TRP A 37 -9.93 8.18 13.46
CA TRP A 37 -9.91 8.19 14.94
C TRP A 37 -11.32 8.20 15.55
N GLY A 38 -12.35 8.27 14.70
CA GLY A 38 -13.76 8.25 15.10
C GLY A 38 -14.39 6.88 14.91
N ALA A 39 -15.25 6.76 13.89
CA ALA A 39 -16.10 5.60 13.67
C ALA A 39 -15.41 4.39 13.00
N TYR A 40 -14.09 4.48 12.77
CA TYR A 40 -13.33 3.41 12.12
C TYR A 40 -12.89 2.35 13.13
N ASP A 41 -13.20 1.09 12.85
CA ASP A 41 -12.72 -0.06 13.61
C ASP A 41 -11.49 -0.65 12.93
N SER A 42 -10.32 -0.49 13.54
CA SER A 42 -9.05 -0.98 12.99
C SER A 42 -8.91 -2.51 12.98
N THR A 43 -9.71 -3.22 13.78
CA THR A 43 -9.69 -4.67 13.87
C THR A 43 -10.48 -5.30 12.74
N THR A 44 -11.64 -4.71 12.41
CA THR A 44 -12.56 -5.25 11.39
C THR A 44 -12.47 -4.53 10.05
N GLY A 45 -11.90 -3.32 10.01
CA GLY A 45 -11.90 -2.45 8.84
C GLY A 45 -13.22 -1.70 8.63
N LEU A 46 -14.21 -1.89 9.51
CA LEU A 46 -15.52 -1.24 9.39
C LEU A 46 -15.37 0.29 9.46
N GLY A 47 -16.07 0.99 8.57
CA GLY A 47 -15.98 2.45 8.45
C GLY A 47 -14.95 2.92 7.41
N SER A 48 -14.19 2.01 6.80
CA SER A 48 -13.37 2.33 5.63
C SER A 48 -14.23 2.52 4.37
N LEU A 49 -13.92 3.56 3.58
CA LEU A 49 -14.60 3.89 2.33
C LEU A 49 -13.84 3.41 1.09
N ALA A 50 -12.54 3.16 1.24
CA ALA A 50 -11.64 2.76 0.17
C ALA A 50 -10.38 2.14 0.78
N VAL A 51 -9.49 1.63 -0.08
CA VAL A 51 -8.13 1.28 0.32
C VAL A 51 -7.12 2.09 -0.47
N GLU A 52 -5.94 2.33 0.10
CA GLU A 52 -4.85 3.02 -0.56
C GLU A 52 -3.57 2.18 -0.55
N PHE A 53 -2.97 2.03 -1.73
CA PHE A 53 -1.67 1.42 -1.92
C PHE A 53 -0.68 2.48 -2.40
N VAL A 54 0.33 2.74 -1.57
CA VAL A 54 1.36 3.74 -1.85
C VAL A 54 2.64 3.03 -2.30
N THR A 55 3.08 3.33 -3.52
CA THR A 55 4.30 2.74 -4.08
C THR A 55 5.54 3.45 -3.53
N PRO A 56 6.64 2.73 -3.23
CA PRO A 56 7.92 3.37 -3.00
C PRO A 56 8.40 4.10 -4.26
N ALA A 57 9.42 4.95 -4.09
CA ALA A 57 10.15 5.45 -5.24
C ALA A 57 10.98 4.35 -5.90
N VAL A 58 11.13 4.46 -7.23
CA VAL A 58 12.05 3.62 -8.00
C VAL A 58 13.50 3.94 -7.60
N SER A 59 13.86 5.22 -7.51
CA SER A 59 15.24 5.65 -7.24
C SER A 59 15.38 6.82 -6.26
N SER A 60 14.39 7.69 -6.13
CA SER A 60 14.47 8.84 -5.22
C SER A 60 14.67 8.42 -3.76
N PRO A 61 15.42 9.21 -2.96
CA PRO A 61 15.59 8.92 -1.55
C PRO A 61 14.28 9.16 -0.78
N SER A 62 14.05 8.28 0.18
CA SER A 62 13.02 8.34 1.21
C SER A 62 13.53 9.03 2.48
N GLN A 63 12.64 9.29 3.44
CA GLN A 63 12.96 9.95 4.71
C GLN A 63 14.14 9.29 5.46
N PHE A 64 14.23 7.96 5.46
CA PHE A 64 15.25 7.21 6.20
C PHE A 64 16.24 6.49 5.29
N THR A 65 16.41 6.94 4.03
CA THR A 65 17.41 6.35 3.12
C THR A 65 18.83 6.44 3.69
N THR A 66 19.19 7.55 4.35
CA THR A 66 20.55 7.77 4.91
C THR A 66 20.67 7.44 6.40
N ARG A 67 19.56 7.15 7.07
CA ARG A 67 19.47 6.86 8.51
C ARG A 67 18.49 5.71 8.78
N PRO A 68 18.71 4.52 8.19
CA PRO A 68 17.80 3.39 8.32
C PRO A 68 17.62 2.92 9.77
N GLU A 69 18.62 3.15 10.63
CA GLU A 69 18.58 2.85 12.06
C GLU A 69 17.49 3.63 12.83
N GLU A 70 17.07 4.80 12.34
CA GLU A 70 15.98 5.59 12.93
C GLU A 70 14.59 5.12 12.46
N ALA A 71 14.54 4.30 11.40
CA ALA A 71 13.28 3.98 10.72
C ALA A 71 12.35 3.11 11.58
N ASP A 72 12.89 2.17 12.36
CA ASP A 72 12.08 1.25 13.16
C ASP A 72 11.27 1.99 14.22
N ALA A 73 11.90 2.91 14.96
CA ALA A 73 11.20 3.73 15.96
C ALA A 73 10.11 4.58 15.31
N ALA A 74 10.41 5.15 14.14
CA ALA A 74 9.47 6.00 13.40
C ALA A 74 8.32 5.19 12.77
N HIS A 75 8.55 3.93 12.38
CA HIS A 75 7.55 2.99 11.94
C HIS A 75 6.60 2.67 13.11
N GLN A 76 7.13 2.25 14.26
CA GLN A 76 6.31 1.91 15.43
C GLN A 76 5.43 3.09 15.88
N ALA A 77 6.00 4.30 15.91
CA ALA A 77 5.25 5.51 16.26
C ALA A 77 4.08 5.78 15.30
N ARG A 78 4.29 5.58 13.98
CA ARG A 78 3.23 5.79 12.98
C ARG A 78 2.14 4.74 13.07
N MET A 79 2.50 3.47 13.21
CA MET A 79 1.53 2.38 13.39
C MET A 79 0.69 2.59 14.65
N ALA A 80 1.31 3.05 15.75
CA ALA A 80 0.61 3.35 16.99
C ALA A 80 -0.32 4.57 16.89
N ALA A 81 0.07 5.59 16.12
CA ALA A 81 -0.70 6.83 15.98
C ALA A 81 -1.84 6.75 14.94
N SER A 82 -1.73 5.84 13.97
CA SER A 82 -2.61 5.77 12.80
C SER A 82 -3.36 4.43 12.75
N PRO A 83 -4.56 4.32 13.32
CA PRO A 83 -5.29 3.04 13.41
C PRO A 83 -5.62 2.40 12.05
N HIS A 84 -5.70 3.21 11.00
CA HIS A 84 -6.00 2.82 9.62
C HIS A 84 -4.76 2.40 8.81
N LEU A 85 -3.56 2.63 9.34
CA LEU A 85 -2.30 2.26 8.70
C LEU A 85 -2.04 0.76 8.92
N LYS A 86 -1.82 0.02 7.82
CA LYS A 86 -1.59 -1.43 7.85
C LYS A 86 -0.14 -1.80 7.57
N PHE A 87 0.57 -0.95 6.84
CA PHE A 87 1.98 -1.13 6.54
C PHE A 87 2.64 0.19 6.20
N VAL A 88 3.89 0.35 6.62
CA VAL A 88 4.76 1.44 6.22
C VAL A 88 6.21 0.97 6.09
N ASP A 89 6.87 1.37 5.01
CA ASP A 89 8.32 1.30 4.84
C ASP A 89 8.82 2.63 4.29
N GLN A 90 9.76 3.25 5.02
CA GLN A 90 10.31 4.55 4.68
C GLN A 90 11.81 4.52 4.45
N VAL A 91 12.33 3.35 4.10
CA VAL A 91 13.75 3.13 3.87
C VAL A 91 13.95 2.75 2.42
N HIS A 92 13.27 1.72 1.95
CA HIS A 92 13.64 0.99 0.76
C HIS A 92 13.03 1.56 -0.52
N ARG A 93 13.67 1.22 -1.64
CA ARG A 93 13.25 1.56 -3.00
C ARG A 93 12.78 0.30 -3.69
N GLY A 94 11.98 0.46 -4.73
CA GLY A 94 11.46 -0.66 -5.50
C GLY A 94 10.13 -0.27 -6.13
N TYR A 95 9.17 -1.18 -6.03
CA TYR A 95 7.85 -1.02 -6.62
C TYR A 95 6.84 -1.95 -5.92
N PHE A 96 5.58 -1.88 -6.30
CA PHE A 96 4.65 -2.98 -6.06
C PHE A 96 4.09 -3.55 -7.36
N VAL A 97 3.71 -4.82 -7.33
CA VAL A 97 2.88 -5.46 -8.36
C VAL A 97 1.43 -5.39 -7.92
N LEU A 98 0.55 -4.89 -8.79
CA LEU A 98 -0.89 -4.86 -8.56
C LEU A 98 -1.60 -5.92 -9.40
N ASP A 99 -2.33 -6.81 -8.75
CA ASP A 99 -3.21 -7.80 -9.38
C ASP A 99 -4.65 -7.46 -9.04
N ILE A 100 -5.47 -7.25 -10.08
CA ILE A 100 -6.90 -6.96 -9.95
C ILE A 100 -7.68 -8.07 -10.64
N THR A 101 -8.62 -8.63 -9.89
CA THR A 101 -9.56 -9.67 -10.31
C THR A 101 -10.97 -9.23 -9.89
N PRO A 102 -12.04 -9.85 -10.41
CA PRO A 102 -13.39 -9.58 -9.93
C PRO A 102 -13.56 -9.81 -8.41
N GLU A 103 -12.74 -10.67 -7.80
CA GLU A 103 -12.86 -11.05 -6.40
C GLU A 103 -12.01 -10.18 -5.44
N ARG A 104 -10.91 -9.58 -5.92
CA ARG A 104 -9.99 -8.79 -5.09
C ARG A 104 -9.07 -7.88 -5.91
N ALA A 105 -8.53 -6.87 -5.25
CA ALA A 105 -7.30 -6.18 -5.64
C ALA A 105 -6.20 -6.47 -4.61
N GLN A 106 -5.01 -6.88 -5.06
CA GLN A 106 -3.85 -7.17 -4.22
C GLN A 106 -2.63 -6.40 -4.72
N ALA A 107 -1.90 -5.76 -3.80
CA ALA A 107 -0.61 -5.12 -4.03
C ALA A 107 0.49 -5.85 -3.26
N ASP A 108 1.58 -6.17 -3.95
CA ASP A 108 2.76 -6.82 -3.37
C ASP A 108 4.00 -5.95 -3.54
N TRP A 109 4.64 -5.57 -2.45
CA TRP A 109 5.85 -4.76 -2.47
C TRP A 109 7.09 -5.61 -2.70
N TYR A 110 7.89 -5.18 -3.67
CA TYR A 110 9.21 -5.74 -3.99
C TYR A 110 10.26 -4.65 -3.83
N PHE A 111 11.27 -4.91 -3.00
CA PHE A 111 12.38 -3.97 -2.82
C PHE A 111 13.65 -4.47 -3.49
N VAL A 112 14.43 -3.51 -3.96
CA VAL A 112 15.78 -3.73 -4.52
C VAL A 112 16.84 -3.42 -3.46
N SER A 113 17.98 -4.11 -3.55
CA SER A 113 19.10 -3.93 -2.61
C SER A 113 19.77 -2.55 -2.77
N THR A 114 19.93 -2.10 -4.00
CA THR A 114 20.58 -0.82 -4.34
C THR A 114 20.01 -0.25 -5.64
N VAL A 115 20.09 1.07 -5.78
CA VAL A 115 19.75 1.81 -7.01
C VAL A 115 21.01 2.35 -7.71
N ALA A 116 22.19 2.12 -7.13
CA ALA A 116 23.47 2.62 -7.65
C ALA A 116 24.07 1.72 -8.74
N THR A 117 23.67 0.44 -8.79
CA THR A 117 24.18 -0.54 -9.75
C THR A 117 23.02 -1.32 -10.35
N ARG A 118 23.08 -1.61 -11.65
CA ARG A 118 22.07 -2.46 -12.31
C ARG A 118 22.10 -3.87 -11.72
N SER A 119 20.93 -4.39 -11.38
CA SER A 119 20.72 -5.74 -10.86
C SER A 119 19.26 -6.13 -11.10
N ASP A 120 19.02 -7.43 -11.31
CA ASP A 120 17.67 -8.00 -11.38
C ASP A 120 17.21 -8.54 -10.02
N GLU A 121 18.03 -8.36 -8.97
CA GLU A 121 17.71 -8.80 -7.63
C GLU A 121 16.60 -7.95 -6.99
N GLN A 122 15.59 -8.65 -6.50
CA GLN A 122 14.49 -8.08 -5.74
C GLN A 122 13.99 -9.05 -4.69
N ARG A 123 13.37 -8.51 -3.65
CA ARG A 123 12.80 -9.30 -2.56
C ARG A 123 11.36 -8.92 -2.33
N PHE A 124 10.46 -9.92 -2.30
CA PHE A 124 9.11 -9.74 -1.79
C PHE A 124 9.16 -9.38 -0.30
N ILE A 125 8.42 -8.35 0.06
CA ILE A 125 8.44 -7.78 1.42
C ILE A 125 7.15 -8.11 2.15
N ARG A 126 6.04 -7.72 1.54
CA ARG A 126 4.71 -7.83 2.11
C ARG A 126 3.68 -7.66 1.00
N GLY A 127 2.50 -8.22 1.20
CA GLY A 127 1.36 -8.04 0.31
C GLY A 127 0.11 -7.69 1.10
N PHE A 128 -0.76 -6.86 0.52
CA PHE A 128 -2.06 -6.52 1.06
C PHE A 128 -3.12 -6.62 -0.01
N TYR A 129 -4.31 -7.06 0.37
CA TYR A 129 -5.44 -7.15 -0.55
C TYR A 129 -6.72 -6.61 0.07
N THR A 130 -7.64 -6.20 -0.79
CA THR A 130 -9.03 -5.95 -0.45
C THR A 130 -9.92 -6.88 -1.28
N SER A 131 -10.87 -7.55 -0.63
CA SER A 131 -11.88 -8.36 -1.32
C SER A 131 -12.99 -7.46 -1.87
N ALA A 132 -13.63 -7.88 -2.96
CA ALA A 132 -14.80 -7.21 -3.49
C ALA A 132 -15.87 -6.99 -2.38
N GLY A 133 -16.39 -5.76 -2.30
CA GLY A 133 -17.36 -5.28 -1.32
C GLY A 133 -16.80 -4.98 0.07
N SER A 134 -15.52 -5.28 0.35
CA SER A 134 -15.00 -5.20 1.72
C SER A 134 -14.44 -3.82 2.11
N ASN A 135 -13.89 -3.06 1.15
CA ASN A 135 -13.29 -1.72 1.32
C ASN A 135 -12.22 -1.58 2.42
N HIS A 136 -11.67 -2.69 2.92
CA HIS A 136 -10.57 -2.70 3.88
C HIS A 136 -9.49 -3.70 3.44
N LEU A 137 -8.30 -3.53 4.02
CA LEU A 137 -7.13 -4.33 3.73
C LEU A 137 -7.00 -5.51 4.67
N ARG A 138 -6.50 -6.60 4.09
CA ARG A 138 -6.00 -7.78 4.79
C ARG A 138 -4.61 -8.09 4.29
N GLU A 139 -3.75 -8.56 5.18
CA GLU A 139 -2.42 -8.99 4.79
C GLU A 139 -2.52 -10.28 3.96
N ALA A 140 -1.82 -10.30 2.81
CA ALA A 140 -1.73 -11.47 1.97
C ALA A 140 -0.76 -12.47 2.57
N THR A 141 -1.14 -13.74 2.61
CA THR A 141 -0.28 -14.82 3.12
C THR A 141 0.82 -15.23 2.15
N ARG A 142 0.69 -14.85 0.87
CA ARG A 142 1.60 -15.20 -0.22
C ARG A 142 1.61 -14.08 -1.25
N PRO A 143 2.73 -13.90 -1.98
CA PRO A 143 2.74 -13.04 -3.14
C PRO A 143 1.79 -13.57 -4.23
N ILE A 144 1.34 -12.66 -5.08
CA ILE A 144 0.66 -12.88 -6.36
C ILE A 144 1.49 -13.89 -7.15
N ALA A 145 0.81 -14.93 -7.64
CA ALA A 145 1.43 -15.93 -8.47
C ALA A 145 1.93 -15.31 -9.79
N SER A 146 3.09 -15.74 -10.25
CA SER A 146 3.60 -15.35 -11.57
C SER A 146 2.57 -15.70 -12.65
N ARG A 147 2.31 -14.75 -13.56
CA ARG A 147 1.44 -14.99 -14.71
C ARG A 147 2.21 -15.82 -15.75
N PRO A 148 1.71 -16.99 -16.18
CA PRO A 148 2.38 -17.81 -17.18
C PRO A 148 2.62 -17.06 -18.50
N ASP A 149 1.68 -16.18 -18.85
CA ASP A 149 1.68 -15.42 -20.10
C ASP A 149 2.14 -13.96 -19.90
N ALA A 150 3.04 -13.72 -18.94
CA ALA A 150 3.57 -12.38 -18.72
C ALA A 150 4.35 -11.91 -19.97
N PRO A 151 4.16 -10.64 -20.40
CA PRO A 151 4.97 -10.09 -21.49
C PRO A 151 6.46 -10.08 -21.10
N PRO A 152 7.38 -10.12 -22.07
CA PRO A 152 8.80 -9.96 -21.80
C PRO A 152 9.06 -8.63 -21.08
N LEU A 153 10.12 -8.58 -20.28
CA LEU A 153 10.54 -7.35 -19.61
C LEU A 153 10.81 -6.25 -20.63
N ALA A 154 10.51 -5.01 -20.24
CA ALA A 154 10.88 -3.84 -21.03
C ALA A 154 12.41 -3.79 -21.22
N PRO A 155 12.89 -3.37 -22.41
CA PRO A 155 14.32 -3.34 -22.74
C PRO A 155 15.15 -2.35 -21.91
#